data_AF-A0A257IR41-F1
#
_entry.id   AF-A0A257IR41-F1
#
_cell.length_a   1.000
_cell.length_b   1.000
_cell.length_c   1.000
_cell.angle_alpha   90.00
_cell.angle_beta   90.00
_cell.angle_gamma   90.00
#
_symmetry.space_group_name_H-M   'P 1'
#
loop_
_entity.id
_entity.type
_entity.pdbx_description
1 polymer ?
#
loop_
_entity_poly.entity_id
_entity_poly.type
_entity_poly.pdbx_seq_one_letter_code
_entity_poly.pdbx_strand_id
1 'polypeptide(L)'
;MLDLPFLPAHELARRIRRREVSAIELLDLYLGRIHRLGGPINAVVVLDEERARARARQADEALARGEVWGPLHGLPMTIKESFNLTGTPTT
;
A
#
# COMPACT_ATOMS: atom_id res chain seq x y z
N MET A 1 13.45 -10.66 14.75
CA MET A 1 13.23 -9.37 14.05
C MET A 1 11.91 -9.53 13.29
N LEU A 2 10.94 -8.62 13.44
CA LEU A 2 9.67 -8.74 12.70
C LEU A 2 9.89 -8.39 11.23
N ASP A 3 9.43 -9.24 10.31
CA ASP A 3 9.44 -8.95 8.88
C ASP A 3 8.53 -7.75 8.57
N LEU A 4 8.85 -6.99 7.52
CA LEU A 4 8.09 -5.81 7.08
C LEU A 4 6.56 -5.98 7.11
N PRO A 5 5.95 -7.09 6.65
CA PRO A 5 4.50 -7.27 6.65
C PRO A 5 3.82 -7.21 8.03
N PHE A 6 4.59 -7.37 9.11
CA PHE A 6 4.07 -7.46 10.48
C PHE A 6 4.50 -6.28 11.35
N LEU A 7 5.19 -5.29 10.78
CA LEU A 7 5.46 -4.04 11.46
C LEU A 7 4.18 -3.20 11.57
N PRO A 8 4.01 -2.43 12.65
CA PRO A 8 2.86 -1.55 12.77
C PRO A 8 2.90 -0.44 11.72
N ALA A 9 1.72 0.08 11.33
CA ALA A 9 1.58 1.07 10.27
C ALA A 9 2.46 2.32 10.46
N HIS A 10 2.59 2.81 11.70
CA HIS A 10 3.43 3.98 12.02
C HIS A 10 4.92 3.71 11.79
N GLU A 11 5.36 2.46 11.94
CA GLU A 11 6.74 2.06 11.67
C GLU A 11 6.98 2.02 10.17
N LEU A 12 6.08 1.41 9.41
CA LEU A 12 6.16 1.36 7.95
C LEU A 12 6.15 2.77 7.33
N ALA A 13 5.24 3.65 7.77
CA ALA A 13 5.21 5.03 7.32
C ALA A 13 6.50 5.79 7.68
N ARG A 14 7.10 5.51 8.85
CA ARG A 14 8.40 6.09 9.24
C ARG A 14 9.53 5.60 8.33
N ARG A 15 9.56 4.31 7.98
CA ARG A 15 10.56 3.72 7.08
C ARG A 15 10.45 4.29 5.67
N ILE A 16 9.23 4.46 5.14
CA ILE A 16 8.99 5.18 3.88
C ILE A 16 9.55 6.59 3.95
N ARG A 17 9.18 7.36 4.98
CA ARG A 17 9.64 8.75 5.13
C ARG A 17 11.17 8.88 5.27
N ARG A 18 11.83 7.87 5.84
CA ARG A 18 13.29 7.79 5.94
C ARG A 18 13.96 7.21 4.69
N ARG A 19 13.18 6.84 3.66
CA ARG A 19 13.64 6.18 2.43
C ARG A 19 14.38 4.86 2.70
N GLU A 20 14.02 4.17 3.78
CA GLU A 20 14.54 2.83 4.10
C GLU A 20 13.83 1.73 3.27
N VAL A 21 12.61 2.02 2.83
CA VAL A 21 11.82 1.24 1.87
C VAL A 21 10.98 2.24 1.09
N SER A 22 10.84 2.08 -0.22
CA SER A 22 9.94 2.91 -1.04
C SER A 22 8.47 2.48 -0.89
N ALA A 23 7.54 3.37 -1.23
CA ALA A 23 6.13 3.06 -1.28
C ALA A 23 5.85 1.96 -2.32
N ILE A 24 6.53 1.98 -3.48
CA ILE A 24 6.36 0.96 -4.51
C ILE A 24 6.89 -0.41 -4.08
N GLU A 25 8.05 -0.48 -3.43
CA GLU A 25 8.61 -1.75 -2.90
C GLU A 25 7.68 -2.36 -1.84
N LEU A 26 7.15 -1.53 -0.93
CA LEU A 26 6.24 -1.99 0.11
C LEU A 26 4.91 -2.48 -0.48
N LEU A 27 4.36 -1.78 -1.48
CA LEU A 27 3.17 -2.21 -2.20
C LEU A 27 3.39 -3.56 -2.89
N ASP A 28 4.50 -3.71 -3.61
CA ASP A 28 4.82 -4.94 -4.36
C ASP A 28 5.01 -6.13 -3.43
N LEU A 29 5.59 -5.91 -2.25
CA LEU A 29 5.67 -6.91 -1.20
C LEU A 29 4.28 -7.37 -0.74
N TYR A 30 3.31 -6.46 -0.57
CA TYR A 30 1.95 -6.83 -0.18
C TYR A 30 1.16 -7.49 -1.32
N LEU A 31 1.31 -7.02 -2.57
CA LEU A 31 0.69 -7.65 -3.74
C LEU A 31 1.17 -9.09 -3.91
N GLY A 32 2.48 -9.34 -3.79
CA GLY A 32 3.03 -10.70 -3.84
C GLY A 32 2.48 -11.61 -2.73
N ARG A 33 2.18 -11.07 -1.55
CA ARG A 33 1.50 -11.81 -0.48
C ARG A 33 0.05 -12.12 -0.82
N ILE A 34 -0.68 -11.15 -1.39
CA ILE A 34 -2.06 -11.34 -1.85
C ILE A 34 -2.11 -12.42 -2.93
N HIS A 35 -1.23 -12.38 -3.94
CA HIS A 35 -1.19 -13.41 -4.98
C HIS A 35 -0.87 -14.80 -4.43
N ARG A 36 0.04 -14.90 -3.45
CA ARG A 36 0.44 -16.20 -2.87
C ARG A 36 -0.57 -16.78 -1.89
N LEU A 37 -1.25 -15.95 -1.10
CA LEU A 37 -2.09 -16.37 0.03
C LEU A 37 -3.59 -16.13 -0.22
N GLY A 38 -3.94 -15.37 -1.25
CA GLY A 38 -5.29 -14.88 -1.50
C GLY A 38 -6.29 -15.98 -1.80
N GLY A 39 -5.89 -17.08 -2.44
CA GLY A 39 -6.78 -18.21 -2.73
C GLY A 39 -7.47 -18.78 -1.49
N PRO A 40 -6.73 -19.31 -0.50
CA PRO A 40 -7.35 -19.87 0.70
C PRO A 40 -7.92 -18.82 1.67
N ILE A 41 -7.37 -17.59 1.70
CA ILE A 41 -7.82 -16.55 2.65
C ILE A 41 -9.03 -15.77 2.11
N ASN A 42 -9.07 -15.51 0.80
CA ASN A 42 -10.11 -14.79 0.08
C ASN A 42 -10.52 -13.43 0.73
N ALA A 43 -9.56 -12.67 1.25
CA ALA A 43 -9.82 -11.42 1.98
C ALA A 43 -9.90 -10.17 1.09
N VAL A 44 -9.36 -10.21 -0.13
CA VAL A 44 -9.34 -9.07 -1.06
C VAL A 44 -10.17 -9.42 -2.29
N VAL A 45 -11.36 -8.84 -2.38
CA VAL A 45 -12.36 -9.17 -3.41
C VAL A 45 -12.23 -8.32 -4.68
N VAL A 46 -11.64 -7.13 -4.56
CA VAL A 46 -11.34 -6.23 -5.68
C VAL A 46 -9.90 -5.77 -5.53
N LEU A 47 -9.13 -5.89 -6.60
CA LEU A 47 -7.72 -5.50 -6.63
C LEU A 47 -7.49 -4.47 -7.72
N ASP A 48 -7.09 -3.26 -7.32
CA ASP A 48 -6.82 -2.13 -8.22
C ASP A 48 -5.30 -1.90 -8.32
N GLU A 49 -4.59 -2.89 -8.87
CA GLU A 49 -3.12 -2.92 -8.87
C GLU A 49 -2.51 -1.76 -9.63
N GLU A 50 -3.04 -1.44 -10.81
CA GLU A 50 -2.48 -0.42 -11.69
C GLU A 50 -2.52 0.96 -11.03
N ARG A 51 -3.69 1.34 -10.48
CA ARG A 51 -3.82 2.63 -9.78
C ARG A 51 -3.01 2.65 -8.49
N ALA A 52 -2.96 1.54 -7.75
CA ALA A 52 -2.14 1.44 -6.54
C ALA A 52 -0.65 1.66 -6.85
N ARG A 53 -0.13 1.00 -7.90
CA ARG A 53 1.27 1.15 -8.36
C ARG A 53 1.55 2.56 -8.82
N ALA A 54 0.66 3.17 -9.61
CA ALA A 54 0.80 4.56 -10.04
C ALA A 54 0.84 5.51 -8.83
N ARG A 55 -0.04 5.30 -7.84
CA ARG A 55 -0.10 6.14 -6.64
C ARG A 55 1.13 5.99 -5.74
N ALA A 56 1.67 4.78 -5.62
CA ALA A 56 2.90 4.53 -4.87
C ALA A 56 4.10 5.25 -5.49
N ARG A 57 4.28 5.17 -6.82
CA ARG A 57 5.33 5.93 -7.54
C ARG A 57 5.21 7.44 -7.32
N GLN A 58 4.00 7.99 -7.38
CA GLN A 58 3.76 9.40 -7.08
C GLN A 58 4.18 9.78 -5.65
N ALA A 59 3.99 8.87 -4.68
CA ALA A 59 4.41 9.11 -3.29
C ALA A 59 5.93 9.16 -3.20
N ASP A 60 6.63 8.21 -3.82
CA ASP A 60 8.09 8.18 -3.87
C ASP A 60 8.66 9.43 -4.54
N GLU A 61 8.07 9.86 -5.66
CA GLU A 61 8.45 11.09 -6.36
C GLU A 61 8.19 12.36 -5.53
N ALA A 62 7.04 12.43 -4.84
CA ALA A 62 6.73 13.55 -3.94
C ALA A 62 7.73 13.60 -2.78
N LEU A 63 8.03 12.46 -2.16
CA LEU A 63 9.05 12.39 -1.10
C LEU A 63 10.43 12.78 -1.62
N ALA A 64 10.78 12.44 -2.86
CA ALA A 64 12.03 12.85 -3.51
C ALA A 64 12.14 14.37 -3.61
N ARG A 65 11.02 15.08 -3.86
CA ARG A 65 10.92 16.55 -3.87
C ARG A 65 10.78 17.18 -2.47
N GLY A 66 10.74 16.39 -1.40
CA GLY A 66 10.52 16.87 -0.04
C GLY A 66 9.06 17.14 0.33
N GLU A 67 8.12 16.73 -0.52
CA GLU A 67 6.68 16.85 -0.28
C GLU A 67 6.15 15.67 0.54
N VAL A 68 5.50 15.93 1.67
CA VAL A 68 4.91 14.91 2.53
C VAL A 68 3.39 15.11 2.60
N TRP A 69 2.63 14.12 2.12
CA TRP A 69 1.16 14.20 2.01
C TRP A 69 0.42 14.04 3.34
N GLY A 70 1.11 13.63 4.41
CA GLY A 70 0.53 13.44 5.73
C GLY A 70 1.13 12.26 6.49
N PRO A 71 0.54 11.87 7.64
CA PRO A 71 1.10 10.85 8.53
C PRO A 71 1.25 9.45 7.91
N LEU A 72 0.44 9.12 6.91
CA LEU A 72 0.43 7.82 6.22
C LEU A 72 0.95 7.92 4.77
N HIS A 73 1.79 8.92 4.47
CA HIS A 73 2.35 9.12 3.14
C HIS A 73 2.94 7.82 2.56
N GLY A 74 2.42 7.40 1.40
CA GLY A 74 2.89 6.21 0.66
C GLY A 74 2.52 4.86 1.26
N LEU A 75 1.81 4.79 2.41
CA LEU A 75 1.49 3.52 3.05
C LEU A 75 0.38 2.76 2.28
N PRO A 76 0.62 1.50 1.83
CA PRO A 76 -0.41 0.68 1.21
C PRO A 76 -1.54 0.36 2.20
N MET A 77 -2.78 0.37 1.73
CA MET A 77 -3.94 -0.02 2.52
C MET A 77 -5.05 -0.62 1.66
N THR A 78 -5.88 -1.45 2.26
CA THR A 78 -7.14 -1.94 1.67
C THR A 78 -8.32 -1.14 2.20
N ILE A 79 -9.39 -1.08 1.42
CA ILE A 79 -10.68 -0.51 1.82
C ILE A 79 -11.71 -1.63 1.81
N LYS A 80 -12.59 -1.65 2.82
CA LYS A 80 -13.72 -2.59 2.83
C LYS A 80 -14.64 -2.25 1.65
N GLU A 81 -14.98 -3.23 0.83
CA GLU A 81 -15.71 -3.03 -0.43
C GLU A 81 -17.13 -2.46 -0.25
N SER A 82 -17.71 -2.56 0.96
CA SER A 82 -18.99 -1.90 1.31
C SER A 82 -18.94 -0.35 1.32
N PHE A 83 -17.85 0.26 0.87
CA PHE A 83 -17.70 1.71 0.76
C PHE A 83 -17.51 2.08 -0.71
N ASN A 84 -18.21 3.14 -1.14
CA ASN A 84 -18.06 3.67 -2.49
C ASN A 84 -16.63 4.13 -2.73
N LEU A 85 -15.96 3.48 -3.68
CA LEU A 85 -14.65 3.88 -4.19
C LEU A 85 -14.77 4.19 -5.67
N THR A 86 -14.32 5.38 -6.08
CA THR A 86 -14.41 5.81 -7.47
C THR A 86 -13.69 4.82 -8.39
N GLY A 87 -14.42 4.29 -9.38
CA GLY A 87 -13.89 3.38 -10.39
C GLY A 87 -13.93 1.89 -10.03
N THR A 88 -14.54 1.50 -8.91
CA THR A 88 -14.71 0.09 -8.53
C THR A 88 -16.19 -0.30 -8.42
N PRO A 89 -16.53 -1.60 -8.48
CA PRO A 89 -17.84 -2.09 -8.05
C PRO A 89 -18.14 -1.68 -6.59
N THR A 90 -19.42 -1.64 -6.25
CA THR A 90 -19.93 -1.57 -4.88
C THR A 90 -21.12 -2.52 -4.81
N THR A 91 -21.05 -3.53 -3.94
CA THR A 91 -22.08 -4.57 -3.80
C THR A 91 -22.80 -4.55 -2.46
#